data_AF-A0A067EAJ9-F1
#
_entry.id   AF-A0A067EAJ9-F1
#
_cell.length_a   1.000
_cell.length_b   1.000
_cell.length_c   1.000
_cell.angle_alpha   90.00
_cell.angle_beta   90.00
_cell.angle_gamma   90.00
#
_symmetry.space_group_name_H-M   'P 1'
#
loop_
_entity.id
_entity.type
_entity.pdbx_description
1 polymer ?
#
loop_
_entity_poly.entity_id
_entity_poly.type
_entity_poly.pdbx_seq_one_letter_code
_entity_poly.pdbx_strand_id
1 'polypeptide(L)'
;QPRSRATRQALKSILTRSLQTVAKVAKPKMEKALEVLVRARESIKPAYPTPEHLRNFKLSLMDQITFPAYVSTIFLYKADGNVKADQISQCLKSSLSKTLTKFYPLAGRVKDDFSIECNDEGAEYVEALANGFLFEYLQKPDQNLLRDFHPFNYAESPVASNGGPMMRIQATFFKCGGLAITVCTCHKLIDGVSLGIFVNSWTTTARAGNKEVVPRF
;
A
#
# COMPACT_ATOMS: atom_id res chain seq x y z
N GLN A 1 48.73 33.82 43.71
CA GLN A 1 47.74 33.39 44.72
C GLN A 1 47.27 31.95 44.45
N PRO A 2 47.32 31.05 45.44
CA PRO A 2 47.02 29.62 45.31
C PRO A 2 45.56 29.32 44.93
N ARG A 3 44.62 30.24 45.22
CA ARG A 3 43.20 30.11 44.83
C ARG A 3 42.99 29.98 43.31
N SER A 4 43.80 30.65 42.48
CA SER A 4 43.63 30.62 41.01
C SER A 4 43.97 29.28 40.35
N ARG A 5 44.86 28.48 40.98
CA ARG A 5 45.32 27.19 40.43
C ARG A 5 44.28 26.09 40.66
N ALA A 6 43.62 26.12 41.82
CA ALA A 6 42.53 25.21 42.15
C ALA A 6 41.32 25.42 41.23
N THR A 7 40.95 26.68 40.94
CA THR A 7 39.84 27.00 40.04
C THR A 7 40.10 26.53 38.61
N ARG A 8 41.34 26.70 38.11
CA ARG A 8 41.73 26.22 36.77
C ARG A 8 41.70 24.69 36.66
N GLN A 9 42.08 23.99 37.73
CA GLN A 9 42.07 22.52 37.74
C GLN A 9 40.65 21.95 37.81
N ALA A 10 39.77 22.59 38.59
CA ALA A 10 38.35 22.25 38.64
C ALA A 10 37.66 22.45 37.28
N LEU A 11 37.89 23.59 36.63
CA LEU A 11 37.36 23.90 35.29
C LEU A 11 37.84 22.90 34.23
N LYS A 12 39.13 22.54 34.25
CA LYS A 12 39.64 21.49 33.36
C LYS A 12 38.94 20.15 33.59
N SER A 13 38.71 19.74 34.84
CA SER A 13 38.04 18.46 35.12
C SER A 13 36.57 18.43 34.65
N ILE A 14 35.86 19.56 34.77
CA ILE A 14 34.46 19.71 34.35
C ILE A 14 34.35 19.69 32.82
N LEU A 15 35.27 20.38 32.13
CA LEU A 15 35.37 20.36 30.67
C LEU A 15 35.70 18.95 30.16
N THR A 16 36.65 18.25 30.77
CA THR A 16 37.01 16.88 30.37
C THR A 16 35.86 15.89 30.61
N ARG A 17 35.14 16.02 31.74
CA ARG A 17 33.94 15.20 32.01
C ARG A 17 32.81 15.49 31.02
N SER A 18 32.57 16.75 30.69
CA SER A 18 31.55 17.11 29.69
C SER A 18 31.88 16.59 28.30
N LEU A 19 33.14 16.69 27.87
CA LEU A 19 33.60 16.16 26.59
C LEU A 19 33.50 14.63 26.51
N GLN A 20 33.80 13.92 27.61
CA GLN A 20 33.64 12.46 27.68
C GLN A 20 32.18 12.02 27.71
N THR A 21 31.28 12.79 28.31
CA THR A 21 29.83 12.52 28.29
C THR A 21 29.23 12.76 26.91
N VAL A 22 29.68 13.80 26.18
CA VAL A 22 29.26 14.06 24.79
C VAL A 22 29.82 13.00 23.83
N ALA A 23 31.03 12.49 24.07
CA ALA A 23 31.62 11.41 23.26
C ALA A 23 31.01 10.01 23.52
N LYS A 24 30.18 9.86 24.55
CA LYS A 24 29.45 8.61 24.89
C LYS A 24 28.01 8.58 24.41
N VAL A 25 27.59 9.54 23.58
CA VAL A 25 26.37 9.36 22.78
C VAL A 25 26.64 8.20 21.83
N ALA A 26 26.08 7.04 22.15
CA ALA A 26 26.13 5.87 21.30
C ALA A 26 25.74 6.27 19.88
N LYS A 27 26.63 6.01 18.91
CA LYS A 27 26.22 6.07 17.50
C LYS A 27 24.96 5.22 17.38
N PRO A 28 23.84 5.75 16.86
CA PRO A 28 22.67 4.92 16.65
C PRO A 28 23.12 3.74 15.80
N LYS A 29 22.91 2.52 16.30
CA LYS A 29 22.97 1.33 15.44
C LYS A 29 22.06 1.68 14.27
N MET A 30 22.62 1.76 13.06
CA MET A 30 21.80 1.83 11.86
C MET A 30 21.00 0.53 11.81
N GLU A 31 19.81 0.56 12.36
CA GLU A 31 18.76 -0.40 12.09
C GLU A 31 18.56 -0.31 10.58
N LYS A 32 18.78 -1.43 9.88
CA LYS A 32 18.73 -1.48 8.42
C LYS A 32 17.30 -1.09 8.03
N ALA A 33 17.13 0.09 7.45
CA ALA A 33 15.81 0.58 7.06
C ALA A 33 15.18 -0.41 6.08
N LEU A 34 13.90 -0.68 6.27
CA LEU A 34 13.13 -1.41 5.27
C LEU A 34 13.13 -0.57 3.99
N GLU A 35 13.58 -1.15 2.89
CA GLU A 35 13.51 -0.52 1.59
C GLU A 35 12.58 -1.35 0.71
N VAL A 36 11.63 -0.65 0.09
CA VAL A 36 10.71 -1.23 -0.88
C VAL A 36 11.10 -0.72 -2.27
N LEU A 37 11.50 -1.65 -3.13
CA LEU A 37 11.87 -1.36 -4.51
C LEU A 37 10.73 -1.73 -5.45
N VAL A 38 10.22 -0.77 -6.21
CA VAL A 38 9.22 -1.06 -7.26
C VAL A 38 9.89 -1.83 -8.41
N ARG A 39 9.38 -3.03 -8.69
CA ARG A 39 9.82 -3.91 -9.78
C ARG A 39 9.07 -3.62 -11.08
N ALA A 40 7.76 -3.43 -11.01
CA ALA A 40 6.91 -3.23 -12.18
C ALA A 40 5.68 -2.38 -11.84
N ARG A 41 5.18 -1.67 -12.85
CA ARG A 41 3.90 -0.95 -12.81
C ARG A 41 3.11 -1.32 -14.05
N GLU A 42 1.85 -1.70 -13.85
CA GLU A 42 0.95 -2.13 -14.91
C GLU A 42 -0.44 -1.55 -14.67
N SER A 43 -1.25 -1.45 -15.72
CA SER A 43 -2.68 -1.16 -15.58
C SER A 43 -3.48 -2.41 -15.88
N ILE A 44 -4.18 -2.92 -14.86
CA ILE A 44 -4.95 -4.15 -14.96
C ILE A 44 -6.36 -3.80 -15.41
N LYS A 45 -6.66 -4.14 -16.66
CA LYS A 45 -7.96 -3.90 -17.29
C LYS A 45 -8.95 -5.01 -16.96
N PRO A 46 -10.27 -4.73 -17.04
CA PRO A 46 -11.29 -5.76 -17.00
C PRO A 46 -11.04 -6.84 -18.06
N ALA A 47 -11.32 -8.10 -17.72
CA ALA A 47 -11.16 -9.22 -18.65
C ALA A 47 -12.11 -9.12 -19.85
N TYR A 48 -13.27 -8.50 -19.67
CA TYR A 48 -14.22 -8.19 -20.72
C TYR A 48 -14.50 -6.68 -20.73
N PRO A 49 -14.65 -6.06 -21.92
CA PRO A 49 -14.85 -4.62 -22.03
C PRO A 49 -16.15 -4.19 -21.36
N THR A 50 -16.14 -3.00 -20.76
CA THR A 50 -17.35 -2.39 -20.20
C THR A 50 -18.32 -2.04 -21.33
N PRO A 51 -19.58 -2.52 -21.29
CA PRO A 51 -20.60 -2.16 -22.28
C PRO A 51 -20.81 -0.65 -22.38
N GLU A 52 -21.12 -0.15 -23.58
CA GLU A 52 -21.18 1.28 -23.84
C GLU A 52 -22.16 2.04 -22.94
N HIS A 53 -23.32 1.44 -22.66
CA HIS A 53 -24.33 2.03 -21.77
C HIS A 53 -23.91 2.09 -20.28
N LEU A 54 -22.81 1.43 -19.90
CA LEU A 54 -22.23 1.44 -18.55
C LEU A 54 -20.97 2.32 -18.44
N ARG A 55 -20.55 2.98 -19.53
CA ARG A 55 -19.34 3.82 -19.58
C ARG A 55 -19.38 5.02 -18.65
N ASN A 56 -20.58 5.51 -18.30
CA ASN A 56 -20.75 6.66 -17.43
C ASN A 56 -21.49 6.25 -16.15
N PHE A 57 -20.74 5.99 -15.08
CA PHE A 57 -21.31 5.61 -13.79
C PHE A 57 -21.62 6.86 -12.98
N LYS A 58 -22.90 7.06 -12.64
CA LYS A 58 -23.35 8.19 -11.83
C LYS A 58 -23.19 7.89 -10.34
N LEU A 59 -22.52 8.79 -9.64
CA LEU A 59 -22.37 8.74 -8.19
C LEU A 59 -23.70 9.05 -7.50
N SER A 60 -23.96 8.38 -6.39
CA SER A 60 -25.11 8.69 -5.53
C SER A 60 -24.92 10.03 -4.82
N LEU A 61 -25.98 10.55 -4.18
CA LEU A 61 -25.86 11.77 -3.38
C LEU A 61 -24.83 11.61 -2.24
N MET A 62 -24.76 10.41 -1.63
CA MET A 62 -23.82 10.13 -0.55
C MET A 62 -22.37 10.17 -1.05
N ASP A 63 -22.15 9.62 -2.24
CA ASP A 63 -20.86 9.61 -2.92
C ASP A 63 -20.39 11.02 -3.31
N GLN A 64 -21.32 11.89 -3.69
CA GLN A 64 -21.03 13.27 -4.10
C GLN A 64 -20.60 14.16 -2.93
N ILE A 65 -21.17 13.95 -1.73
CA ILE A 65 -20.78 14.70 -0.52
C ILE A 65 -19.55 14.10 0.19
N THR A 66 -19.09 12.93 -0.25
CA THR A 66 -17.93 12.26 0.32
C THR A 66 -16.64 12.93 -0.14
N PHE A 67 -15.72 13.13 0.81
CA PHE A 67 -14.42 13.74 0.50
C PHE A 67 -13.64 12.85 -0.49
N PRO A 68 -13.10 13.41 -1.58
CA PRO A 68 -12.42 12.66 -2.64
C PRO A 68 -11.02 12.19 -2.22
N ALA A 69 -10.90 11.46 -1.11
CA ALA A 69 -9.64 10.87 -0.66
C ALA A 69 -9.46 9.45 -1.18
N TYR A 70 -8.19 9.04 -1.31
CA TYR A 70 -7.84 7.64 -1.42
C TYR A 70 -7.77 7.01 -0.03
N VAL A 71 -8.44 5.87 0.14
CA VAL A 71 -8.37 5.09 1.38
C VAL A 71 -7.73 3.74 1.10
N SER A 72 -6.80 3.36 1.98
CA SER A 72 -5.97 2.17 1.83
C SER A 72 -6.26 1.15 2.91
N THR A 73 -6.29 -0.12 2.52
CA THR A 73 -6.25 -1.27 3.42
C THR A 73 -5.08 -2.17 3.05
N ILE A 74 -4.30 -2.59 4.05
CA ILE A 74 -3.12 -3.44 3.86
C ILE A 74 -3.40 -4.83 4.45
N PHE A 75 -3.23 -5.86 3.62
CA PHE A 75 -3.33 -7.26 3.99
C PHE A 75 -1.93 -7.88 4.05
N LEU A 76 -1.60 -8.51 5.17
CA LEU A 76 -0.29 -9.10 5.41
C LEU A 76 -0.41 -10.63 5.48
N TYR A 77 0.37 -11.32 4.64
CA TYR A 77 0.37 -12.76 4.51
C TYR A 77 1.75 -13.32 4.82
N LYS A 78 1.79 -14.33 5.68
CA LYS A 78 3.01 -15.11 5.92
C LYS A 78 3.33 -15.95 4.68
N ALA A 79 4.61 -16.30 4.56
CA ALA A 79 5.05 -17.17 3.48
C ALA A 79 4.35 -18.54 3.53
N ASP A 80 3.89 -18.99 2.38
CA ASP A 80 3.50 -20.38 2.15
C ASP A 80 4.60 -21.01 1.28
N GLY A 81 5.33 -21.98 1.84
CA GLY A 81 6.53 -22.55 1.22
C GLY A 81 6.29 -23.29 -0.11
N ASN A 82 5.03 -23.41 -0.55
CA ASN A 82 4.63 -24.18 -1.71
C ASN A 82 4.40 -23.36 -2.99
N VAL A 83 4.40 -22.01 -2.93
CA VAL A 83 4.03 -21.17 -4.08
C VAL A 83 5.10 -20.14 -4.39
N LYS A 84 5.50 -20.04 -5.66
CA LYS A 84 6.50 -19.06 -6.12
C LYS A 84 5.89 -17.66 -6.24
N ALA A 85 6.67 -16.63 -5.94
CA ALA A 85 6.24 -15.22 -6.03
C ALA A 85 5.64 -14.86 -7.40
N ASP A 86 6.25 -15.31 -8.50
CA ASP A 86 5.74 -15.05 -9.84
C ASP A 86 4.37 -15.73 -10.11
N GLN A 87 4.10 -16.91 -9.52
CA GLN A 87 2.80 -17.56 -9.61
C GLN A 87 1.73 -16.80 -8.84
N ILE A 88 2.07 -16.29 -7.65
CA ILE A 88 1.19 -15.43 -6.86
C ILE A 88 0.86 -14.15 -7.64
N SER A 89 1.89 -13.49 -8.20
CA SER A 89 1.73 -12.31 -9.04
C SER A 89 0.76 -12.55 -10.21
N GLN A 90 0.97 -13.61 -11.00
CA GLN A 90 0.10 -13.95 -12.12
C GLN A 90 -1.34 -14.25 -11.67
N CYS A 91 -1.50 -14.97 -10.55
CA CYS A 91 -2.81 -15.23 -9.96
C CYS A 91 -3.52 -13.94 -9.55
N LEU A 92 -2.84 -13.02 -8.86
CA LEU A 92 -3.38 -11.73 -8.44
C LEU A 92 -3.82 -10.89 -9.65
N LYS A 93 -2.98 -10.74 -10.67
CA LYS A 93 -3.29 -9.95 -11.87
C LYS A 93 -4.47 -10.54 -12.67
N SER A 94 -4.44 -11.84 -12.93
CA SER A 94 -5.47 -12.51 -13.72
C SER A 94 -6.82 -12.55 -13.01
N SER A 95 -6.83 -12.80 -11.70
CA SER A 95 -8.06 -12.74 -10.90
C SER A 95 -8.60 -11.33 -10.79
N LEU A 96 -7.73 -10.32 -10.64
CA LEU A 96 -8.13 -8.92 -10.59
C LEU A 96 -8.82 -8.50 -11.88
N SER A 97 -8.23 -8.83 -13.04
CA SER A 97 -8.83 -8.55 -14.35
C SER A 97 -10.23 -9.16 -14.49
N LYS A 98 -10.41 -10.43 -14.06
CA LYS A 98 -11.72 -11.09 -14.06
C LYS A 98 -12.71 -10.42 -13.11
N THR A 99 -12.29 -10.09 -11.90
CA THR A 99 -13.14 -9.40 -10.91
C THR A 99 -13.55 -8.01 -11.37
N LEU A 100 -12.64 -7.26 -11.99
CA LEU A 100 -12.90 -5.93 -12.55
C LEU A 100 -13.97 -5.93 -13.64
N THR A 101 -14.27 -7.07 -14.27
CA THR A 101 -15.44 -7.14 -15.19
C THR A 101 -16.75 -6.88 -14.45
N LYS A 102 -16.86 -7.36 -13.21
CA LYS A 102 -18.06 -7.16 -12.37
C LYS A 102 -18.02 -5.81 -11.64
N PHE A 103 -16.82 -5.37 -11.28
CA PHE A 103 -16.55 -4.11 -10.58
C PHE A 103 -15.94 -3.08 -11.53
N TYR A 104 -16.51 -2.94 -12.72
CA TYR A 104 -15.95 -2.16 -13.81
C TYR A 104 -15.68 -0.68 -13.49
N PRO A 105 -16.44 0.02 -12.60
CA PRO A 105 -16.11 1.40 -12.27
C PRO A 105 -14.73 1.53 -11.60
N LEU A 106 -14.22 0.48 -10.93
CA LEU A 106 -12.88 0.49 -10.32
C LEU A 106 -11.74 0.47 -11.33
N ALA A 107 -12.02 0.12 -12.59
CA ALA A 107 -11.07 0.21 -13.70
C ALA A 107 -11.17 1.55 -14.45
N GLY A 108 -12.05 2.46 -14.02
CA GLY A 108 -12.27 3.76 -14.65
C GLY A 108 -11.41 4.89 -14.09
N ARG A 109 -11.81 6.12 -14.43
CA ARG A 109 -11.23 7.37 -13.97
C ARG A 109 -12.29 8.27 -13.33
N VAL A 110 -11.89 9.04 -12.33
CA VAL A 110 -12.74 10.13 -11.83
C VAL A 110 -12.97 11.11 -12.98
N LYS A 111 -14.22 11.31 -13.37
CA LYS A 111 -14.56 12.22 -14.47
C LYS A 111 -14.78 13.63 -13.96
N ASP A 112 -15.66 13.75 -12.99
CA ASP A 112 -16.07 14.98 -12.33
C ASP A 112 -16.64 14.67 -10.94
N ASP A 113 -17.26 15.65 -10.30
CA ASP A 113 -17.78 15.47 -8.95
C ASP A 113 -18.97 14.51 -8.85
N PHE A 114 -19.59 14.18 -9.98
CA PHE A 114 -20.87 13.48 -10.06
C PHE A 114 -20.76 12.11 -10.73
N SER A 115 -19.64 11.82 -11.38
CA SER A 115 -19.53 10.63 -12.22
C SER A 115 -18.12 10.07 -12.37
N ILE A 116 -18.09 8.80 -12.74
CA ILE A 116 -16.89 8.05 -13.08
C ILE A 116 -16.96 7.67 -14.55
N GLU A 117 -15.86 7.90 -15.26
CA GLU A 117 -15.69 7.41 -16.62
C GLU A 117 -15.13 5.98 -16.58
N CYS A 118 -15.98 5.00 -16.87
CA CYS A 118 -15.63 3.58 -16.94
C CYS A 118 -14.96 3.24 -18.29
N ASN A 119 -13.82 3.88 -18.58
CA ASN A 119 -13.09 3.80 -19.85
C ASN A 119 -12.17 2.57 -19.99
N ASP A 120 -12.18 1.65 -19.03
CA ASP A 120 -11.33 0.45 -18.97
C ASP A 120 -9.82 0.75 -19.06
N GLU A 121 -9.38 1.95 -18.69
CA GLU A 121 -7.95 2.22 -18.60
C GLU A 121 -7.26 1.31 -17.58
N GLY A 122 -7.98 0.83 -16.56
CA GLY A 122 -7.57 -0.23 -15.64
C GLY A 122 -7.20 0.28 -14.25
N ALA A 123 -7.07 -0.65 -13.31
CA ALA A 123 -6.55 -0.39 -11.99
C ALA A 123 -5.01 -0.35 -12.02
N GLU A 124 -4.41 0.65 -11.38
CA GLU A 124 -2.95 0.71 -11.28
C GLU A 124 -2.44 -0.41 -10.36
N TYR A 125 -1.52 -1.23 -10.85
CA TYR A 125 -0.96 -2.36 -10.12
C TYR A 125 0.55 -2.24 -10.06
N VAL A 126 1.07 -2.23 -8.85
CA VAL A 126 2.50 -2.10 -8.56
C VAL A 126 2.99 -3.41 -7.95
N GLU A 127 4.07 -3.94 -8.51
CA GLU A 127 4.84 -5.00 -7.87
C GLU A 127 6.09 -4.41 -7.25
N ALA A 128 6.36 -4.79 -6.00
CA ALA A 128 7.52 -4.32 -5.28
C ALA A 128 8.21 -5.46 -4.52
N LEU A 129 9.49 -5.24 -4.21
CA LEU A 129 10.33 -6.15 -3.44
C LEU A 129 10.79 -5.43 -2.18
N ALA A 130 10.55 -6.03 -1.02
CA ALA A 130 11.04 -5.55 0.26
C ALA A 130 12.35 -6.24 0.63
N ASN A 131 13.35 -5.45 1.05
CA ASN A 131 14.67 -5.96 1.42
C ASN A 131 14.74 -6.68 2.80
N GLY A 132 13.66 -6.62 3.59
CA GLY A 132 13.54 -7.16 4.95
C GLY A 132 12.59 -8.36 5.10
N PHE A 133 12.30 -8.74 6.35
CA PHE A 133 11.41 -9.83 6.70
C PHE A 133 10.09 -9.31 7.27
N LEU A 134 8.95 -9.85 6.82
CA LEU A 134 7.64 -9.40 7.28
C LEU A 134 7.46 -9.53 8.80
N PHE A 135 8.07 -10.51 9.45
CA PHE A 135 7.94 -10.68 10.91
C PHE A 135 8.64 -9.57 11.70
N GLU A 136 9.74 -9.00 11.18
CA GLU A 136 10.45 -7.90 11.83
C GLU A 136 9.54 -6.66 11.88
N TYR A 137 8.78 -6.44 10.81
CA TYR A 137 7.76 -5.39 10.74
C TYR A 137 6.62 -5.60 11.76
N LEU A 138 6.11 -6.83 11.88
CA LEU A 138 5.01 -7.14 12.81
C LEU A 138 5.39 -6.99 14.29
N GLN A 139 6.68 -7.08 14.64
CA GLN A 139 7.15 -6.94 16.01
C GLN A 139 7.16 -5.48 16.49
N LYS A 140 7.36 -4.53 15.58
CA LYS A 140 7.39 -3.09 15.87
C LYS A 140 6.69 -2.33 14.74
N PRO A 141 5.35 -2.31 14.70
CA PRO A 141 4.64 -1.54 13.70
C PRO A 141 4.91 -0.05 13.91
N ASP A 142 5.50 0.59 12.91
CA ASP A 142 5.69 2.05 12.86
C ASP A 142 4.85 2.61 11.70
N GLN A 143 4.17 3.72 11.98
CA GLN A 143 3.31 4.41 11.02
C GLN A 143 4.08 4.90 9.78
N ASN A 144 5.38 5.18 9.91
CA ASN A 144 6.19 5.59 8.76
C ASN A 144 6.45 4.44 7.79
N LEU A 145 6.61 3.21 8.29
CA LEU A 145 6.78 2.02 7.46
C LEU A 145 5.53 1.66 6.64
N LEU A 146 4.34 2.07 7.07
CA LEU A 146 3.12 1.93 6.26
C LEU A 146 3.22 2.72 4.94
N ARG A 147 3.98 3.81 4.89
CA ARG A 147 4.16 4.61 3.66
C ARG A 147 4.85 3.81 2.56
N ASP A 148 5.80 2.95 2.91
CA ASP A 148 6.58 2.17 1.94
C ASP A 148 5.76 1.08 1.24
N PHE A 149 4.63 0.69 1.84
CA PHE A 149 3.68 -0.27 1.26
C PHE A 149 2.58 0.39 0.42
N HIS A 150 2.57 1.71 0.27
CA HIS A 150 1.59 2.38 -0.58
C HIS A 150 2.06 2.39 -2.04
N PRO A 151 1.15 2.13 -3.01
CA PRO A 151 1.46 2.14 -4.44
C PRO A 151 2.02 3.48 -4.97
N PHE A 152 1.92 4.55 -4.16
CA PHE A 152 2.30 5.91 -4.50
C PHE A 152 2.67 6.69 -3.24
N ASN A 153 3.39 7.80 -3.42
CA ASN A 153 3.64 8.73 -2.33
C ASN A 153 2.32 9.41 -1.93
N TYR A 154 1.71 8.96 -0.84
CA TYR A 154 0.44 9.49 -0.34
C TYR A 154 0.48 11.01 -0.11
N ALA A 155 1.67 11.58 0.14
CA ALA A 155 1.87 13.01 0.31
C ALA A 155 1.71 13.83 -0.99
N GLU A 156 1.86 13.21 -2.16
CA GLU A 156 1.84 13.90 -3.46
C GLU A 156 0.45 13.89 -4.12
N SER A 157 -0.38 12.88 -3.82
CA SER A 157 -1.72 12.75 -4.40
C SER A 157 -2.73 12.12 -3.42
N PRO A 158 -2.98 12.74 -2.25
CA PRO A 158 -3.94 12.21 -1.27
C PRO A 158 -5.40 12.31 -1.75
N VAL A 159 -5.66 13.18 -2.73
CA VAL A 159 -6.97 13.48 -3.29
C VAL A 159 -7.10 12.86 -4.68
N ALA A 160 -8.24 12.23 -4.95
CA ALA A 160 -8.64 11.80 -6.27
C ALA A 160 -9.01 13.03 -7.11
N SER A 161 -8.14 13.36 -8.06
CA SER A 161 -8.35 14.43 -9.03
C SER A 161 -9.07 13.92 -10.28
N ASN A 162 -9.59 14.82 -11.11
CA ASN A 162 -10.10 14.47 -12.43
C ASN A 162 -9.03 13.73 -13.24
N GLY A 163 -9.41 12.62 -13.86
CA GLY A 163 -8.48 11.70 -14.54
C GLY A 163 -7.73 10.75 -13.60
N GLY A 164 -7.93 10.81 -12.29
CA GLY A 164 -7.31 9.90 -11.33
C GLY A 164 -7.90 8.49 -11.41
N PRO A 165 -7.09 7.43 -11.23
CA PRO A 165 -7.56 6.04 -11.22
C PRO A 165 -8.48 5.76 -10.02
N MET A 166 -9.52 4.96 -10.22
CA MET A 166 -10.43 4.61 -9.12
C MET A 166 -9.81 3.64 -8.11
N MET A 167 -8.85 2.83 -8.55
CA MET A 167 -8.18 1.83 -7.72
C MET A 167 -6.69 1.72 -8.05
N ARG A 168 -5.90 1.56 -6.98
CA ARG A 168 -4.48 1.26 -7.02
C ARG A 168 -4.17 0.10 -6.08
N ILE A 169 -3.30 -0.80 -6.50
CA ILE A 169 -2.91 -1.97 -5.73
C ILE A 169 -1.40 -2.08 -5.73
N GLN A 170 -0.80 -2.39 -4.57
CA GLN A 170 0.61 -2.77 -4.47
C GLN A 170 0.74 -4.17 -3.88
N ALA A 171 1.41 -5.07 -4.60
CA ALA A 171 1.86 -6.35 -4.09
C ALA A 171 3.36 -6.27 -3.77
N THR A 172 3.71 -6.35 -2.49
CA THR A 172 5.09 -6.27 -2.00
C THR A 172 5.55 -7.64 -1.51
N PHE A 173 6.54 -8.21 -2.17
CA PHE A 173 7.11 -9.52 -1.83
C PHE A 173 8.34 -9.35 -0.93
N PHE A 174 8.39 -10.09 0.18
CA PHE A 174 9.49 -10.06 1.14
C PHE A 174 10.49 -11.19 0.88
N LYS A 175 11.73 -11.02 1.35
CA LYS A 175 12.76 -12.07 1.27
C LYS A 175 12.38 -13.38 1.95
N CYS A 176 11.54 -13.32 2.98
CA CYS A 176 11.03 -14.50 3.65
C CYS A 176 9.94 -15.25 2.89
N GLY A 177 9.51 -14.76 1.73
CA GLY A 177 8.33 -15.26 1.00
C GLY A 177 7.00 -14.68 1.49
N GLY A 178 7.02 -13.80 2.50
CA GLY A 178 5.84 -13.06 2.94
C GLY A 178 5.35 -12.09 1.86
N LEU A 179 4.09 -11.67 1.96
CA LEU A 179 3.43 -10.79 1.00
C LEU A 179 2.62 -9.72 1.73
N ALA A 180 2.77 -8.47 1.32
CA ALA A 180 1.84 -7.40 1.66
C ALA A 180 1.04 -7.00 0.41
N ILE A 181 -0.28 -6.95 0.53
CA ILE A 181 -1.17 -6.42 -0.52
C ILE A 181 -1.84 -5.17 0.02
N THR A 182 -1.52 -4.03 -0.57
CA THR A 182 -2.21 -2.77 -0.29
C THR A 182 -3.24 -2.53 -1.36
N VAL A 183 -4.51 -2.38 -0.95
CA VAL A 183 -5.61 -1.98 -1.84
C VAL A 183 -5.97 -0.54 -1.48
N CYS A 184 -5.89 0.34 -2.46
CA CYS A 184 -6.15 1.76 -2.32
C CYS A 184 -7.23 2.19 -3.30
N THR A 185 -8.31 2.77 -2.80
CA THR A 185 -9.50 3.11 -3.61
C THR A 185 -9.98 4.53 -3.36
N CYS A 186 -10.54 5.18 -4.37
CA CYS A 186 -11.21 6.46 -4.19
C CYS A 186 -12.48 6.29 -3.37
N HIS A 187 -12.55 6.98 -2.22
CA HIS A 187 -13.66 6.87 -1.26
C HIS A 187 -14.98 7.43 -1.81
N LYS A 188 -14.98 8.18 -2.93
CA LYS A 188 -16.21 8.59 -3.62
C LYS A 188 -17.04 7.40 -4.11
N LEU A 189 -16.44 6.24 -4.34
CA LEU A 189 -17.16 5.06 -4.85
C LEU A 189 -17.26 3.94 -3.82
N ILE A 190 -16.23 3.76 -2.99
CA ILE A 190 -16.11 2.59 -2.11
C ILE A 190 -16.00 3.03 -0.66
N ASP A 191 -16.99 2.58 0.13
CA ASP A 191 -16.93 2.56 1.58
C ASP A 191 -16.31 1.24 2.10
N GLY A 192 -16.18 1.10 3.42
CA GLY A 192 -15.58 -0.09 4.02
C GLY A 192 -16.32 -1.40 3.71
N VAL A 193 -17.65 -1.37 3.59
CA VAL A 193 -18.47 -2.54 3.27
C VAL A 193 -18.26 -2.96 1.82
N SER A 194 -18.33 -2.00 0.90
CA SER A 194 -18.10 -2.21 -0.52
C SER A 194 -16.69 -2.71 -0.81
N LEU A 195 -15.69 -2.22 -0.07
CA LEU A 195 -14.32 -2.72 -0.13
C LEU A 195 -14.25 -4.19 0.28
N GLY A 196 -14.91 -4.56 1.39
CA GLY A 196 -14.99 -5.95 1.84
C GLY A 196 -15.63 -6.88 0.80
N ILE A 197 -16.70 -6.43 0.16
CA ILE A 197 -17.37 -7.17 -0.93
C ILE A 197 -16.42 -7.36 -2.12
N PHE A 198 -15.73 -6.30 -2.54
CA PHE A 198 -14.75 -6.37 -3.63
C PHE A 198 -13.62 -7.36 -3.31
N VAL A 199 -12.98 -7.24 -2.13
CA VAL A 199 -11.88 -8.12 -1.71
C VAL A 199 -12.35 -9.57 -1.61
N ASN A 200 -13.54 -9.83 -1.08
CA ASN A 200 -14.10 -11.18 -1.03
C ASN A 200 -14.33 -11.76 -2.44
N SER A 201 -14.87 -10.96 -3.37
CA SER A 201 -15.05 -11.35 -4.76
C SER A 201 -13.72 -11.63 -5.46
N TRP A 202 -12.73 -10.77 -5.24
CA TRP A 202 -11.40 -10.91 -5.81
C TRP A 202 -10.70 -12.18 -5.31
N THR A 203 -10.69 -12.42 -4.00
CA THR A 203 -10.09 -13.63 -3.44
C THR A 203 -10.83 -14.91 -3.85
N THR A 204 -12.16 -14.86 -3.99
CA THR A 204 -12.94 -15.99 -4.51
C THR A 204 -12.56 -16.29 -5.97
N THR A 205 -12.39 -15.24 -6.78
CA THR A 205 -11.94 -15.37 -8.17
C THR A 205 -10.51 -15.93 -8.26
N ALA A 206 -9.61 -15.49 -7.38
CA ALA A 206 -8.24 -15.99 -7.28
C ALA A 206 -8.20 -17.48 -6.89
N ARG A 207 -9.08 -17.92 -5.97
CA ARG A 207 -9.22 -19.33 -5.60
C ARG A 207 -9.85 -20.17 -6.70
N ALA A 208 -10.90 -19.68 -7.35
CA ALA A 208 -11.60 -20.39 -8.43
C ALA A 208 -10.69 -20.63 -9.65
N GLY A 209 -9.75 -19.73 -9.93
CA GLY A 209 -8.68 -19.93 -10.91
C GLY A 209 -7.71 -21.07 -10.56
N ASN A 210 -7.71 -21.53 -9.30
CA ASN A 210 -6.87 -22.62 -8.79
C ASN A 210 -7.63 -23.94 -8.52
N LYS A 211 -8.98 -23.90 -8.50
CA LYS A 211 -9.95 -25.01 -8.62
C LYS A 211 -11.34 -24.48 -8.25
N GLU A 212 -12.34 -24.95 -8.97
CA GLU A 212 -13.76 -24.65 -8.74
C GLU A 212 -14.16 -24.93 -7.28
N VAL A 213 -14.66 -23.91 -6.57
CA VAL A 213 -15.35 -24.09 -5.28
C VAL A 213 -16.62 -23.25 -5.31
N VAL A 214 -17.74 -23.94 -5.46
CA VAL A 214 -19.09 -23.43 -5.21
C VAL A 214 -19.23 -23.28 -3.69
N PRO A 215 -19.57 -22.09 -3.15
CA PRO A 215 -20.02 -22.01 -1.77
C PRO A 215 -21.36 -22.70 -1.66
N ARG A 216 -21.43 -23.77 -0.84
CA ARG A 216 -22.70 -24.24 -0.30
C ARG A 216 -23.11 -23.27 0.80
N PHE A 217 -24.32 -22.73 0.67
CA PHE A 217 -25.11 -22.22 1.78
C PHE A 217 -26.03 -23.34 2.27
#